data_AF-A0A9E2JBN0-F1
#
_entry.id   AF-A0A9E2JBN0-F1
#
_cell.length_a   1.000
_cell.length_b   1.000
_cell.length_c   1.000
_cell.angle_alpha   90.00
_cell.angle_beta   90.00
_cell.angle_gamma   90.00
#
_symmetry.space_group_name_H-M   'P 1'
#
loop_
_entity.id
_entity.type
_entity.pdbx_description
1 polymer ?
#
loop_
_entity_poly.entity_id
_entity_poly.type
_entity_poly.pdbx_seq_one_letter_code
_entity_poly.pdbx_strand_id
1 'polypeptide(L)'
;MLRMAVVLIAAAVWFLPGPTVPQAVAEDRPGGAAKTIIDLQSDRRVDEIRIQGAGGRQGRARLTNLNPAVNAWFLLEILWSDGTPEAPYHLENPFPERQRLLLEPDRPQGLVLADPDGRHVCDLWAGGPVHELAAARRAKQAYAPICQGRLYLRIPVKGHQTQIELVTEFLREDVKGGERIVTLVKRQFFKDAYQETARLLEETGEAGPETSGAPRAARLDPAFAGRAVDTASLGIDVHRPSRGGMTLGRWYPALDNPGVFVSLITPRAIAGDILRSAPKTVAGLDDTESASLVYLVAFDLQYFDLNFAMGTLHPKLGWSAHILDRMKDDRLPGPDGIDSPAPLVNTGLIGPEKAHRTVAAFTGGFKRAHGAFKWGDLALKNQGTHYGFLENGVLFSRLQPGLSTLYVGKDGVVGMKTWRESDAGMVSGLRHARQNGVPLIDYDETARTSAPGALVNNWAQGNWSGSEDSKLRTMRAGAGLQEDGGRRFLVYAVFSSATPSAMTRVFQAYGCRYAMMLDMNALEHTYLAVYRRRGEDLFTQNLIKGMREVDKTADGKYVPRFLGFPDNRDFFYLTRIDRDPRKP
;
A
#
# COMPACT_ATOMS: atom_id res chain seq x y z
N MET A 1 -89.03 15.46 -13.44
CA MET A 1 -88.53 15.69 -12.07
C MET A 1 -87.22 14.92 -11.90
N LEU A 2 -86.07 15.59 -12.00
CA LEU A 2 -84.78 15.06 -11.55
C LEU A 2 -83.89 16.27 -11.22
N ARG A 3 -83.56 16.46 -9.94
CA ARG A 3 -82.80 17.59 -9.43
C ARG A 3 -81.30 17.35 -9.64
N MET A 4 -80.61 18.38 -10.14
CA MET A 4 -79.14 18.49 -10.15
C MET A 4 -78.59 18.41 -8.72
N ALA A 5 -77.61 17.53 -8.51
CA ALA A 5 -76.80 17.49 -7.32
C ALA A 5 -75.46 18.19 -7.59
N VAL A 6 -75.24 19.31 -6.91
CA VAL A 6 -73.92 19.89 -6.69
C VAL A 6 -73.49 19.42 -5.30
N VAL A 7 -72.39 18.67 -5.22
CA VAL A 7 -71.72 18.35 -3.95
C VAL A 7 -70.30 18.88 -4.05
N LEU A 8 -70.02 19.90 -3.25
CA LEU A 8 -68.66 20.32 -2.89
C LEU A 8 -68.08 19.30 -1.90
N ILE A 9 -66.92 18.72 -2.22
CA ILE A 9 -66.09 18.02 -1.24
C ILE A 9 -64.81 18.83 -1.06
N ALA A 10 -64.61 19.32 0.16
CA ALA A 10 -63.37 19.93 0.62
C ALA A 10 -62.28 18.86 0.74
N ALA A 11 -61.17 19.03 0.03
CA ALA A 11 -59.98 18.18 0.19
C ALA A 11 -59.11 18.74 1.33
N ALA A 12 -58.96 17.95 2.39
CA ALA A 12 -58.02 18.21 3.47
C ALA A 12 -56.58 17.97 2.96
N VAL A 13 -55.75 19.00 3.04
CA VAL A 13 -54.31 18.93 2.75
C VAL A 13 -53.61 18.29 3.96
N TRP A 14 -53.13 17.07 3.79
CA TRP A 14 -52.18 16.45 4.72
C TRP A 14 -50.77 16.90 4.33
N PHE A 15 -50.10 17.64 5.22
CA PHE A 15 -48.67 17.91 5.14
C PHE A 15 -47.90 16.60 5.36
N LEU A 16 -47.39 16.01 4.29
CA LEU A 16 -46.33 15.01 4.38
C LEU A 16 -45.00 15.74 4.67
N PRO A 17 -44.17 15.26 5.63
CA PRO A 17 -42.83 15.78 5.79
C PRO A 17 -42.04 15.48 4.52
N GLY A 18 -41.48 16.52 3.90
CA GLY A 18 -40.65 16.38 2.71
C GLY A 18 -39.44 15.48 2.95
N PRO A 19 -38.85 14.91 1.90
CA PRO A 19 -37.66 14.08 2.03
C PRO A 19 -36.58 14.87 2.76
N THR A 20 -36.07 14.30 3.85
CA THR A 20 -34.87 14.78 4.53
C THR A 20 -33.72 14.72 3.53
N VAL A 21 -33.36 15.89 3.01
CA VAL A 21 -32.14 16.09 2.24
C VAL A 21 -30.97 15.63 3.12
N PRO A 22 -30.15 14.66 2.68
CA PRO A 22 -28.92 14.31 3.38
C PRO A 22 -28.10 15.60 3.55
N GLN A 23 -27.66 15.89 4.76
CA GLN A 23 -26.73 17.00 5.00
C GLN A 23 -25.57 16.86 4.01
N ALA A 24 -25.47 17.83 3.10
CA ALA A 24 -24.36 17.94 2.19
C ALA A 24 -23.07 17.91 3.01
N VAL A 25 -22.16 17.01 2.61
CA VAL A 25 -20.77 16.98 3.05
C VAL A 25 -20.26 18.42 2.95
N ALA A 26 -19.87 19.00 4.09
CA ALA A 26 -19.28 20.32 4.09
C ALA A 26 -18.11 20.33 3.10
N GLU A 27 -18.24 21.13 2.04
CA GLU A 27 -17.14 21.43 1.14
C GLU A 27 -15.94 21.86 1.98
N ASP A 28 -14.89 21.04 1.96
CA ASP A 28 -13.60 21.35 2.55
C ASP A 28 -12.94 22.45 1.71
N ARG A 29 -13.37 23.70 1.95
CA ARG A 29 -12.86 24.87 1.25
C ARG A 29 -11.33 24.97 1.43
N PRO A 30 -10.57 25.35 0.39
CA PRO A 30 -9.19 25.77 0.54
C PRO A 30 -9.18 27.08 1.35
N GLY A 31 -8.77 26.99 2.61
CA GLY A 31 -8.80 28.10 3.57
C GLY A 31 -8.95 27.69 5.05
N GLY A 32 -9.05 26.39 5.36
CA GLY A 32 -9.15 25.89 6.73
C GLY A 32 -7.86 26.07 7.56
N ALA A 33 -8.01 26.10 8.89
CA ALA A 33 -6.91 26.07 9.85
C ALA A 33 -6.12 24.76 9.76
N ALA A 34 -4.94 24.72 10.39
CA ALA A 34 -4.17 23.49 10.58
C ALA A 34 -5.06 22.39 11.20
N LYS A 35 -5.02 21.20 10.60
CA LYS A 35 -5.79 20.03 11.03
C LYS A 35 -4.90 19.09 11.85
N THR A 36 -5.51 18.18 12.58
CA THR A 36 -4.86 16.96 13.08
C THR A 36 -5.22 15.77 12.20
N ILE A 37 -4.49 14.67 12.31
CA ILE A 37 -4.83 13.41 11.62
C ILE A 37 -6.26 12.94 11.98
N ILE A 38 -6.74 13.25 13.18
CA ILE A 38 -8.07 12.87 13.65
C ILE A 38 -9.18 13.66 12.93
N ASP A 39 -8.90 14.91 12.57
CA ASP A 39 -9.82 15.74 11.80
C ASP A 39 -10.01 15.23 10.36
N LEU A 40 -9.06 14.44 9.84
CA LEU A 40 -9.20 13.78 8.54
C LEU A 40 -10.13 12.56 8.58
N GLN A 41 -10.49 12.05 9.77
CA GLN A 41 -11.32 10.87 9.90
C GLN A 41 -12.79 11.23 10.09
N SER A 42 -13.50 11.40 8.98
CA SER A 42 -14.94 11.72 8.97
C SER A 42 -15.79 10.70 9.70
N ASP A 43 -15.40 9.42 9.61
CA ASP A 43 -16.22 8.30 10.09
C ASP A 43 -15.90 7.91 11.54
N ARG A 44 -15.01 8.64 12.20
CA ARG A 44 -14.58 8.31 13.56
C ARG A 44 -15.74 8.32 14.55
N ARG A 45 -15.67 7.45 15.56
CA ARG A 45 -16.62 7.40 16.67
C ARG A 45 -15.88 7.63 17.98
N VAL A 46 -16.48 8.44 18.86
CA VAL A 46 -15.91 8.80 20.16
C VAL A 46 -16.88 8.35 21.25
N ASP A 47 -16.37 7.57 22.21
CA ASP A 47 -17.07 7.23 23.44
C ASP A 47 -16.27 7.80 24.64
N GLU A 48 -16.95 8.29 25.68
CA GLU A 48 -16.32 8.89 26.86
C GLU A 48 -17.03 8.44 28.14
N ILE A 49 -16.25 8.06 29.16
CA ILE A 49 -16.76 7.70 30.50
C ILE A 49 -15.94 8.37 31.61
N ARG A 50 -16.53 8.45 32.80
CA ARG A 50 -15.76 8.72 34.03
C ARG A 50 -14.97 7.48 34.42
N ILE A 51 -13.75 7.68 34.88
CA ILE A 51 -12.83 6.61 35.27
C ILE A 51 -12.24 6.84 36.65
N GLN A 52 -11.74 5.76 37.22
CA GLN A 52 -11.05 5.75 38.50
C GLN A 52 -9.72 5.00 38.34
N GLY A 53 -8.63 5.60 38.80
CA GLY A 53 -7.31 4.99 38.90
C GLY A 53 -6.95 4.59 40.32
N ALA A 54 -5.68 4.27 40.56
CA ALA A 54 -5.19 3.93 41.89
C ALA A 54 -5.44 5.03 42.94
N GLY A 55 -5.63 4.60 44.19
CA GLY A 55 -5.87 5.51 45.32
C GLY A 55 -7.17 6.31 45.20
N GLY A 56 -8.10 5.92 44.31
CA GLY A 56 -9.34 6.63 44.08
C GLY A 56 -9.22 7.86 43.17
N ARG A 57 -8.08 8.03 42.48
CA ARG A 57 -7.86 9.11 41.52
C ARG A 57 -8.97 9.13 40.46
N GLN A 58 -9.63 10.27 40.28
CA GLN A 58 -10.75 10.41 39.35
C GLN A 58 -10.32 11.04 38.02
N GLY A 59 -10.94 10.64 36.92
CA GLY A 59 -10.67 11.20 35.60
C GLY A 59 -11.75 10.89 34.57
N ARG A 60 -11.42 11.10 33.30
CA ARG A 60 -12.21 10.68 32.14
C ARG A 60 -11.35 9.86 31.17
N ALA A 61 -11.91 8.81 30.62
CA ALA A 61 -11.34 8.11 29.47
C ALA A 61 -12.17 8.42 28.24
N ARG A 62 -11.48 8.74 27.15
CA ARG A 62 -12.07 8.92 25.82
C ARG A 62 -11.47 7.89 24.87
N LEU A 63 -12.31 7.10 24.23
CA LEU A 63 -11.92 6.12 23.22
C LEU A 63 -12.44 6.58 21.86
N THR A 64 -11.52 6.86 20.93
CA THR A 64 -11.82 7.22 19.56
C THR A 64 -11.54 6.04 18.64
N ASN A 65 -12.57 5.41 18.08
CA ASN A 65 -12.44 4.46 16.98
C ASN A 65 -12.28 5.25 15.68
N LEU A 66 -11.14 5.09 14.99
CA LEU A 66 -10.79 5.94 13.84
C LEU A 66 -11.63 5.62 12.60
N ASN A 67 -12.15 4.39 12.49
CA ASN A 67 -13.09 3.99 11.45
C ASN A 67 -13.88 2.76 11.94
N PRO A 68 -15.13 2.91 12.41
CA PRO A 68 -15.94 1.81 12.95
C PRO A 68 -16.25 0.68 11.96
N ALA A 69 -16.20 0.94 10.66
CA ALA A 69 -16.43 -0.08 9.64
C ALA A 69 -15.21 -1.02 9.49
N VAL A 70 -14.00 -0.51 9.75
CA VAL A 70 -12.75 -1.29 9.72
C VAL A 70 -12.35 -1.75 11.12
N ASN A 71 -12.62 -0.96 12.15
CA ASN A 71 -12.53 -1.33 13.57
C ASN A 71 -11.14 -1.84 14.01
N ALA A 72 -10.09 -1.36 13.36
CA ALA A 72 -8.72 -1.82 13.57
C ALA A 72 -7.93 -0.91 14.54
N TRP A 73 -8.06 0.42 14.43
CA TRP A 73 -7.24 1.36 15.19
C TRP A 73 -8.07 2.31 16.05
N PHE A 74 -7.56 2.56 17.25
CA PHE A 74 -8.19 3.39 18.26
C PHE A 74 -7.18 4.31 18.92
N LEU A 75 -7.65 5.49 19.34
CA LEU A 75 -6.95 6.33 20.30
C LEU A 75 -7.65 6.30 21.64
N LEU A 76 -6.91 5.98 22.69
CA LEU A 76 -7.36 6.09 24.07
C LEU A 76 -6.67 7.28 24.74
N GLU A 77 -7.47 8.23 25.22
CA GLU A 77 -7.01 9.39 25.98
C GLU A 77 -7.48 9.25 27.43
N ILE A 78 -6.56 9.46 28.38
CA ILE A 78 -6.83 9.42 29.82
C ILE A 78 -6.57 10.82 30.37
N LEU A 79 -7.62 11.43 30.92
CA LEU A 79 -7.63 12.81 31.41
C LEU A 79 -7.93 12.80 32.91
N TRP A 80 -6.91 12.90 33.74
CA TRP A 80 -7.06 12.92 35.19
C TRP A 80 -7.50 14.30 35.69
N SER A 81 -8.29 14.32 36.78
CA SER A 81 -8.86 15.57 37.33
C SER A 81 -7.81 16.50 37.95
N ASP A 82 -6.62 15.97 38.27
CA ASP A 82 -5.47 16.75 38.72
C ASP A 82 -4.75 17.51 37.59
N GLY A 83 -5.27 17.41 36.37
CA GLY A 83 -4.73 18.10 35.20
C GLY A 83 -3.45 17.46 34.64
N THR A 84 -3.02 16.30 35.15
CA THR A 84 -1.85 15.59 34.61
C THR A 84 -2.16 15.13 33.19
N PRO A 85 -1.48 15.67 32.17
CA PRO A 85 -1.72 15.26 30.80
C PRO A 85 -1.06 13.90 30.57
N GLU A 86 -1.82 12.93 30.06
CA GLU A 86 -1.25 11.72 29.47
C GLU A 86 -1.28 11.84 27.94
N ALA A 87 -0.16 11.51 27.30
CA ALA A 87 -0.14 11.37 25.85
C ALA A 87 -1.14 10.28 25.44
N PRO A 88 -1.85 10.44 24.30
CA PRO A 88 -2.79 9.42 23.81
C PRO A 88 -2.11 8.06 23.57
N TYR A 89 -2.85 6.98 23.78
CA TYR A 89 -2.41 5.60 23.50
C TYR A 89 -3.01 5.13 22.17
N HIS A 90 -2.16 4.78 21.21
CA HIS A 90 -2.58 4.21 19.93
C HIS A 90 -2.74 2.70 20.05
N LEU A 91 -3.99 2.24 20.10
CA LEU A 91 -4.34 0.83 20.28
C LEU A 91 -4.65 0.19 18.92
N GLU A 92 -4.18 -1.03 18.73
CA GLU A 92 -4.52 -1.89 17.61
C GLU A 92 -5.36 -3.07 18.08
N ASN A 93 -6.51 -3.23 17.43
CA ASN A 93 -7.35 -4.41 17.51
C ASN A 93 -6.89 -5.43 16.44
N PRO A 94 -6.22 -6.52 16.84
CA PRO A 94 -5.74 -7.54 15.89
C PRO A 94 -6.89 -8.34 15.26
N PHE A 95 -8.11 -8.28 15.82
CA PHE A 95 -9.28 -9.04 15.37
C PHE A 95 -10.47 -8.14 15.00
N PRO A 96 -10.31 -7.22 14.02
CA PRO A 96 -11.29 -6.18 13.73
C PRO A 96 -12.69 -6.71 13.38
N GLU A 97 -12.78 -7.87 12.75
CA GLU A 97 -14.06 -8.45 12.30
C GLU A 97 -14.93 -8.94 13.46
N ARG A 98 -14.31 -9.54 14.48
CA ARG A 98 -15.01 -10.22 15.59
C ARG A 98 -14.94 -9.50 16.94
N GLN A 99 -13.88 -8.73 17.20
CA GLN A 99 -13.64 -8.07 18.49
C GLN A 99 -14.05 -6.60 18.44
N ARG A 100 -14.79 -6.12 19.44
CA ARG A 100 -15.15 -4.71 19.65
C ARG A 100 -14.56 -4.21 20.97
N LEU A 101 -14.10 -2.96 20.99
CA LEU A 101 -13.53 -2.30 22.16
C LEU A 101 -14.55 -1.31 22.70
N LEU A 102 -14.85 -1.39 23.99
CA LEU A 102 -15.88 -0.60 24.65
C LEU A 102 -15.35 0.07 25.92
N LEU A 103 -15.86 1.26 26.20
CA LEU A 103 -15.78 1.90 27.51
C LEU A 103 -17.12 1.70 28.24
N GLU A 104 -17.08 1.15 29.45
CA GLU A 104 -18.29 0.92 30.26
C GLU A 104 -18.17 1.57 31.64
N PRO A 105 -19.18 2.35 32.09
CA PRO A 105 -19.13 3.05 33.38
C PRO A 105 -18.97 2.14 34.61
N ASP A 106 -19.43 0.88 34.54
CA ASP A 106 -19.26 -0.13 35.60
C ASP A 106 -17.87 -0.77 35.61
N ARG A 107 -17.05 -0.50 34.58
CA ARG A 107 -15.65 -0.91 34.45
C ARG A 107 -14.73 0.32 34.32
N PRO A 108 -14.65 1.19 35.35
CA PRO A 108 -13.99 2.50 35.27
C PRO A 108 -12.45 2.44 35.22
N GLN A 109 -11.87 1.24 35.19
CA GLN A 109 -10.44 0.98 35.29
C GLN A 109 -9.81 0.45 33.99
N GLY A 110 -10.62 0.26 32.95
CA GLY A 110 -10.21 -0.52 31.80
C GLY A 110 -11.11 -0.44 30.57
N LEU A 111 -10.80 -1.28 29.60
CA LEU A 111 -11.62 -1.52 28.41
C LEU A 111 -12.35 -2.86 28.54
N VAL A 112 -13.49 -2.97 27.88
CA VAL A 112 -14.17 -4.24 27.67
C VAL A 112 -14.03 -4.65 26.21
N LEU A 113 -13.48 -5.84 25.99
CA LEU A 113 -13.42 -6.48 24.68
C LEU A 113 -14.62 -7.41 24.54
N ALA A 114 -15.47 -7.15 23.55
CA ALA A 114 -16.60 -8.00 23.23
C ALA A 114 -16.33 -8.75 21.93
N ASP A 115 -16.43 -10.07 21.95
CA ASP A 115 -16.34 -10.95 20.80
C ASP A 115 -17.48 -12.01 20.87
N PRO A 116 -17.61 -12.91 19.88
CA PRO A 116 -18.63 -13.96 19.92
C PRO A 116 -18.49 -14.97 21.07
N ASP A 117 -17.28 -15.11 21.63
CA ASP A 117 -16.97 -16.06 22.71
C ASP A 117 -17.27 -15.46 24.09
N GLY A 118 -17.35 -14.12 24.18
CA GLY A 118 -17.88 -13.43 25.35
C GLY A 118 -17.34 -12.01 25.52
N ARG A 119 -17.30 -11.60 26.78
CA ARG A 119 -16.83 -10.28 27.19
C ARG A 119 -15.62 -10.43 28.09
N HIS A 120 -14.55 -9.72 27.78
CA HIS A 120 -13.29 -9.74 28.49
C HIS A 120 -12.98 -8.35 29.04
N VAL A 121 -12.82 -8.23 30.35
CA VAL A 121 -12.46 -6.97 31.00
C VAL A 121 -10.94 -6.86 31.06
N CYS A 122 -10.40 -5.73 30.63
CA CYS A 122 -8.99 -5.41 30.58
C CYS A 122 -8.70 -4.23 31.51
N ASP A 123 -8.15 -4.47 32.70
CA ASP A 123 -7.82 -3.41 33.67
C ASP A 123 -6.51 -2.68 33.29
N LEU A 124 -6.63 -1.71 32.39
CA LEU A 124 -5.50 -1.06 31.72
C LEU A 124 -4.86 0.09 32.52
N TRP A 125 -5.62 0.74 33.41
CA TRP A 125 -5.19 1.90 34.22
C TRP A 125 -5.58 1.81 35.70
N ALA A 126 -5.92 0.61 36.19
CA ALA A 126 -6.28 0.37 37.59
C ALA A 126 -5.10 0.57 38.58
N GLY A 127 -3.88 0.28 38.13
CA GLY A 127 -2.67 0.26 38.95
C GLY A 127 -2.17 1.64 39.39
N GLY A 128 -1.20 1.66 40.32
CA GLY A 128 -0.49 2.86 40.78
C GLY A 128 0.32 3.56 39.67
N PRO A 129 1.49 4.16 39.97
CA PRO A 129 2.34 4.78 38.94
C PRO A 129 2.77 3.83 37.80
N VAL A 130 2.67 2.51 38.05
CA VAL A 130 2.93 1.45 37.08
C VAL A 130 1.64 0.64 36.89
N HIS A 131 0.86 1.02 35.88
CA HIS A 131 -0.27 0.24 35.35
C HIS A 131 0.09 -0.33 33.97
N GLU A 132 -0.74 -1.22 33.42
CA GLU A 132 -0.43 -1.96 32.19
C GLU A 132 -0.09 -1.04 31.00
N LEU A 133 -0.88 0.02 30.77
CA LEU A 133 -0.57 0.99 29.69
C LEU A 133 0.77 1.72 29.90
N ALA A 134 1.09 2.14 31.11
CA ALA A 134 2.36 2.81 31.41
C ALA A 134 3.55 1.84 31.30
N ALA A 135 3.37 0.57 31.68
CA ALA A 135 4.36 -0.48 31.51
C ALA A 135 4.59 -0.80 30.02
N ALA A 136 3.50 -0.99 29.26
CA ALA A 136 3.53 -1.23 27.83
C ALA A 136 4.23 -0.09 27.09
N ARG A 137 3.91 1.18 27.39
CA ARG A 137 4.57 2.35 26.76
C ARG A 137 6.09 2.38 26.95
N ARG A 138 6.62 1.78 28.02
CA ARG A 138 8.06 1.67 28.26
C ARG A 138 8.69 0.43 27.61
N ALA A 139 7.89 -0.44 27.00
CA ALA A 139 8.39 -1.59 26.26
C ALA A 139 9.17 -1.11 25.02
N LYS A 140 10.26 -1.82 24.70
CA LYS A 140 11.12 -1.53 23.54
C LYS A 140 10.67 -2.33 22.30
N GLN A 141 9.37 -2.46 22.10
CA GLN A 141 8.78 -3.23 20.99
C GLN A 141 7.78 -2.35 20.24
N ALA A 142 7.74 -2.42 18.91
CA ALA A 142 6.81 -1.63 18.10
C ALA A 142 5.34 -1.94 18.42
N TYR A 143 5.07 -3.18 18.84
CA TYR A 143 3.77 -3.68 19.29
C TYR A 143 3.93 -4.26 20.69
N ALA A 144 3.50 -3.53 21.71
CA ALA A 144 3.48 -4.06 23.07
C ALA A 144 2.13 -4.76 23.32
N PRO A 145 2.12 -6.07 23.62
CA PRO A 145 0.87 -6.76 23.95
C PRO A 145 0.30 -6.20 25.26
N ILE A 146 -1.01 -5.94 25.27
CA ILE A 146 -1.79 -5.59 26.45
C ILE A 146 -3.04 -6.46 26.49
N CYS A 147 -3.70 -6.51 27.66
CA CYS A 147 -4.85 -7.37 27.90
C CYS A 147 -4.58 -8.81 27.46
N GLN A 148 -3.49 -9.39 27.98
CA GLN A 148 -3.08 -10.77 27.69
C GLN A 148 -2.87 -11.05 26.19
N GLY A 149 -2.46 -10.03 25.42
CA GLY A 149 -2.19 -10.16 23.98
C GLY A 149 -3.42 -10.05 23.08
N ARG A 150 -4.60 -9.72 23.62
CA ARG A 150 -5.82 -9.47 22.83
C ARG A 150 -5.84 -8.11 22.15
N LEU A 151 -4.96 -7.20 22.58
CA LEU A 151 -4.73 -5.88 22.00
C LEU A 151 -3.23 -5.58 21.96
N TYR A 152 -2.86 -4.65 21.08
CA TYR A 152 -1.51 -4.11 21.04
C TYR A 152 -1.51 -2.61 21.25
N LEU A 153 -0.59 -2.12 22.10
CA LEU A 153 -0.19 -0.73 22.12
C LEU A 153 0.89 -0.52 21.05
N ARG A 154 0.65 0.39 20.11
CA ARG A 154 1.64 0.78 19.08
C ARG A 154 2.61 1.79 19.66
N ILE A 155 3.91 1.49 19.59
CA ILE A 155 4.97 2.31 20.18
C ILE A 155 5.85 2.87 19.07
N PRO A 156 6.15 4.19 19.08
CA PRO A 156 7.07 4.78 18.13
C PRO A 156 8.43 4.10 18.18
N VAL A 157 8.89 3.65 17.02
CA VAL A 157 10.20 3.03 16.82
C VAL A 157 10.90 3.71 15.65
N LYS A 158 12.23 3.69 15.66
CA LYS A 158 13.01 4.17 14.53
C LYS A 158 13.12 3.06 13.50
N GLY A 159 12.61 3.32 12.29
CA GLY A 159 12.78 2.43 11.15
C GLY A 159 14.23 2.36 10.69
N HIS A 160 14.60 1.24 10.09
CA HIS A 160 15.86 1.08 9.41
C HIS A 160 15.97 2.07 8.24
N GLN A 161 17.16 2.61 8.05
CA GLN A 161 17.55 3.48 6.94
C GLN A 161 18.95 3.05 6.53
N THR A 162 19.25 3.07 5.23
CA THR A 162 20.63 2.90 4.77
C THR A 162 21.44 4.17 5.04
N GLN A 163 22.76 4.05 5.16
CA GLN A 163 23.64 5.21 5.41
C GLN A 163 23.50 6.29 4.33
N ILE A 164 23.29 5.86 3.07
CA ILE A 164 23.07 6.76 1.94
C ILE A 164 21.75 7.52 2.08
N GLU A 165 20.68 6.85 2.52
CA GLU A 165 19.40 7.50 2.78
C GLU A 165 19.50 8.53 3.91
N LEU A 166 20.22 8.20 5.00
CA LEU A 166 20.40 9.11 6.13
C LEU A 166 21.13 10.40 5.72
N VAL A 167 22.25 10.27 4.99
CA VAL A 167 23.01 11.43 4.48
C VAL A 167 22.19 12.22 3.48
N THR A 168 21.43 11.54 2.61
CA THR A 168 20.55 12.19 1.62
C THR A 168 19.43 12.99 2.29
N GLU A 169 18.77 12.45 3.32
CA GLU A 169 17.71 13.15 4.04
C GLU A 169 18.29 14.34 4.82
N PHE A 170 19.40 14.17 5.56
CA PHE A 170 20.06 15.28 6.25
C PHE A 170 20.40 16.44 5.30
N LEU A 171 21.03 16.13 4.17
CA LEU A 171 21.36 17.16 3.18
C LEU A 171 20.11 17.87 2.65
N ARG A 172 19.01 17.14 2.44
CA ARG A 172 17.76 17.70 1.92
C ARG A 172 17.02 18.55 2.94
N GLU A 173 16.99 18.13 4.21
CA GLU A 173 16.23 18.79 5.28
C GLU A 173 16.99 19.95 5.91
N ASP A 174 18.30 19.81 6.09
CA ASP A 174 19.09 20.72 6.93
C ASP A 174 20.01 21.65 6.13
N VAL A 175 20.20 21.41 4.82
CA VAL A 175 21.11 22.21 3.96
C VAL A 175 20.35 22.94 2.87
N LYS A 176 20.41 24.29 2.87
CA LYS A 176 19.86 25.13 1.79
C LYS A 176 20.54 24.79 0.46
N GLY A 177 19.76 24.31 -0.51
CA GLY A 177 20.27 23.83 -1.81
C GLY A 177 20.75 22.37 -1.81
N GLY A 178 20.48 21.62 -0.74
CA GLY A 178 20.91 20.24 -0.56
C GLY A 178 20.51 19.26 -1.66
N GLU A 179 19.41 19.50 -2.39
CA GLU A 179 19.03 18.67 -3.55
C GLU A 179 20.12 18.60 -4.64
N ARG A 180 20.90 19.67 -4.83
CA ARG A 180 22.02 19.68 -5.78
C ARG A 180 23.19 18.81 -5.29
N ILE A 181 23.40 18.75 -3.98
CA ILE A 181 24.45 17.94 -3.33
C ILE A 181 24.03 16.46 -3.30
N VAL A 182 22.75 16.18 -3.01
CA VAL A 182 22.17 14.84 -3.11
C VAL A 182 22.35 14.27 -4.52
N THR A 183 22.12 15.08 -5.57
CA THR A 183 22.33 14.67 -6.96
C THR A 183 23.81 14.28 -7.23
N LEU A 184 24.76 14.97 -6.59
CA LEU A 184 26.19 14.67 -6.68
C LEU A 184 26.58 13.38 -5.92
N VAL A 185 26.05 13.19 -4.71
CA VAL A 185 26.30 11.98 -3.89
C VAL A 185 25.73 10.76 -4.58
N LYS A 186 24.48 10.84 -5.06
CA LYS A 186 23.82 9.76 -5.78
C LYS A 186 24.68 9.26 -6.95
N ARG A 187 25.10 10.16 -7.86
CA ARG A 187 26.01 9.90 -8.99
C ARG A 187 27.26 9.06 -8.69
N GLN A 188 27.78 9.15 -7.48
CA GLN A 188 29.00 8.47 -7.08
C GLN A 188 28.74 7.06 -6.52
N PHE A 189 27.49 6.76 -6.13
CA PHE A 189 27.09 5.51 -5.48
C PHE A 189 26.10 4.63 -6.28
N PHE A 190 25.26 5.16 -7.18
CA PHE A 190 24.34 4.34 -8.00
C PHE A 190 24.60 4.41 -9.52
N LYS A 191 25.88 4.41 -9.92
CA LYS A 191 26.27 4.12 -11.31
C LYS A 191 25.48 2.90 -11.81
N ASP A 192 24.99 2.95 -13.06
CA ASP A 192 24.21 1.96 -13.84
C ASP A 192 24.56 0.46 -13.61
N ALA A 193 24.46 -0.06 -12.38
CA ALA A 193 25.06 -1.32 -11.93
C ALA A 193 24.04 -2.48 -11.83
N TYR A 194 22.76 -2.19 -12.02
CA TYR A 194 21.69 -3.18 -11.86
C TYR A 194 21.05 -3.62 -13.18
N GLN A 195 21.55 -3.16 -14.33
CA GLN A 195 21.07 -3.66 -15.61
C GLN A 195 21.47 -5.12 -15.75
N GLU A 196 20.47 -5.98 -15.91
CA GLU A 196 20.67 -7.39 -16.26
C GLU A 196 20.14 -7.63 -17.66
N THR A 197 21.06 -7.97 -18.56
CA THR A 197 20.74 -8.39 -19.92
C THR A 197 20.45 -9.89 -19.90
N ALA A 198 19.32 -10.30 -20.48
CA ALA A 198 18.95 -11.71 -20.52
C ALA A 198 19.96 -12.53 -21.34
N ARG A 199 20.50 -13.58 -20.72
CA ARG A 199 21.26 -14.61 -21.43
C ARG A 199 20.32 -15.71 -21.88
N LEU A 200 19.94 -15.66 -23.16
CA LEU A 200 19.14 -16.73 -23.76
C LEU A 200 19.98 -18.00 -23.89
N LEU A 201 19.37 -19.13 -23.55
CA LEU A 201 20.00 -20.43 -23.73
C LEU A 201 19.92 -20.83 -25.20
N GLU A 202 20.94 -21.56 -25.68
CA GLU A 202 21.02 -22.03 -27.06
C GLU A 202 19.99 -23.14 -27.34
N GLU A 203 19.73 -23.98 -26.35
CA GLU A 203 18.74 -25.05 -26.44
C GLU A 203 17.32 -24.50 -26.24
N THR A 204 16.42 -24.86 -27.17
CA THR A 204 14.98 -24.71 -27.00
C THR A 204 14.47 -25.94 -26.26
N GLY A 205 13.98 -25.76 -25.04
CA GLY A 205 13.28 -26.83 -24.35
C GLY A 205 11.90 -27.04 -24.96
N GLU A 206 11.42 -28.30 -25.02
CA GLU A 206 10.01 -28.55 -25.31
C GLU A 206 9.14 -27.75 -24.34
N ALA A 207 8.14 -27.06 -24.89
CA ALA A 207 7.15 -26.37 -24.08
C ALA A 207 6.39 -27.41 -23.24
N GLY A 208 6.73 -27.51 -21.94
CA GLY A 208 5.99 -28.38 -21.02
C GLY A 208 4.49 -28.00 -20.98
N PRO A 209 3.62 -28.85 -20.42
CA PRO A 209 2.20 -28.55 -20.31
C PRO A 209 1.97 -27.28 -19.50
N GLU A 210 0.99 -26.44 -19.85
CA GLU A 210 0.66 -25.24 -19.07
C GLU A 210 0.44 -25.56 -17.59
N THR A 211 0.88 -24.64 -16.72
CA THR A 211 0.74 -24.79 -15.28
C THR A 211 -0.71 -24.56 -14.90
N SER A 212 -1.42 -25.62 -14.50
CA SER A 212 -2.81 -25.53 -14.04
C SER A 212 -2.97 -24.49 -12.91
N GLY A 213 -3.96 -23.61 -13.06
CA GLY A 213 -4.26 -22.55 -12.08
C GLY A 213 -3.27 -21.38 -12.07
N ALA A 214 -2.26 -21.36 -12.93
CA ALA A 214 -1.40 -20.19 -13.09
C ALA A 214 -2.16 -19.03 -13.77
N PRO A 215 -1.66 -17.78 -13.65
CA PRO A 215 -2.14 -16.68 -14.46
C PRO A 215 -1.91 -16.94 -15.96
N ARG A 216 -2.56 -16.15 -16.81
CA ARG A 216 -2.30 -16.14 -18.25
C ARG A 216 -0.82 -15.82 -18.53
N ALA A 217 -0.19 -16.67 -19.34
CA ALA A 217 1.18 -16.47 -19.81
C ALA A 217 1.30 -15.25 -20.74
N ALA A 218 2.51 -14.72 -20.89
CA ALA A 218 2.75 -13.59 -21.77
C ALA A 218 2.53 -13.95 -23.25
N ARG A 219 1.94 -13.02 -24.00
CA ARG A 219 1.87 -13.10 -25.46
C ARG A 219 3.23 -12.77 -26.07
N LEU A 220 3.89 -13.79 -26.61
CA LEU A 220 5.22 -13.67 -27.22
C LEU A 220 5.18 -13.62 -28.73
N ASP A 221 6.22 -13.04 -29.32
CA ASP A 221 6.51 -13.22 -30.74
C ASP A 221 6.91 -14.69 -30.99
N PRO A 222 6.38 -15.34 -32.05
CA PRO A 222 6.68 -16.74 -32.35
C PRO A 222 8.18 -17.05 -32.42
N ALA A 223 9.03 -16.09 -32.80
CA ALA A 223 10.49 -16.27 -32.84
C ALA A 223 11.12 -16.54 -31.46
N PHE A 224 10.43 -16.19 -30.38
CA PHE A 224 10.86 -16.41 -29.00
C PHE A 224 10.10 -17.56 -28.30
N ALA A 225 9.17 -18.22 -28.98
CA ALA A 225 8.44 -19.35 -28.43
C ALA A 225 9.41 -20.47 -28.00
N GLY A 226 9.25 -20.96 -26.76
CA GLY A 226 10.09 -22.03 -26.20
C GLY A 226 11.52 -21.60 -25.82
N ARG A 227 11.93 -20.34 -26.06
CA ARG A 227 13.25 -19.85 -25.63
C ARG A 227 13.32 -19.75 -24.11
N ALA A 228 14.40 -20.28 -23.54
CA ALA A 228 14.69 -20.19 -22.12
C ALA A 228 15.74 -19.10 -21.82
N VAL A 229 15.66 -18.55 -20.61
CA VAL A 229 16.63 -17.60 -20.05
C VAL A 229 17.28 -18.18 -18.80
N ASP A 230 18.56 -17.88 -18.62
CA ASP A 230 19.30 -18.16 -17.39
C ASP A 230 18.62 -17.52 -16.16
N THR A 231 18.69 -18.22 -15.03
CA THR A 231 18.06 -17.84 -13.76
C THR A 231 19.09 -17.55 -12.66
N ALA A 232 20.34 -17.29 -13.01
CA ALA A 232 21.44 -17.08 -12.04
C ALA A 232 21.11 -16.06 -10.94
N SER A 233 20.46 -14.95 -11.29
CA SER A 233 20.07 -13.88 -10.35
C SER A 233 18.71 -14.09 -9.66
N LEU A 234 17.88 -15.01 -10.14
CA LEU A 234 16.58 -15.33 -9.53
C LEU A 234 16.79 -15.97 -8.15
N GLY A 235 16.16 -15.42 -7.11
CA GLY A 235 16.29 -15.93 -5.74
C GLY A 235 15.13 -16.80 -5.25
N ILE A 236 14.04 -16.90 -6.01
CA ILE A 236 12.88 -17.75 -5.68
C ILE A 236 13.00 -19.08 -6.41
N ASP A 237 12.94 -20.18 -5.65
CA ASP A 237 12.93 -21.53 -6.22
C ASP A 237 11.58 -21.83 -6.86
N VAL A 238 11.60 -22.48 -8.02
CA VAL A 238 10.39 -22.79 -8.81
C VAL A 238 10.30 -24.28 -9.14
N HIS A 239 9.08 -24.79 -9.30
CA HIS A 239 8.85 -26.17 -9.72
C HIS A 239 9.18 -26.40 -11.20
N ARG A 240 9.97 -27.45 -11.47
CA ARG A 240 10.28 -27.98 -12.82
C ARG A 240 10.76 -26.90 -13.82
N PRO A 241 11.84 -26.15 -13.53
CA PRO A 241 12.50 -25.37 -14.58
C PRO A 241 13.05 -26.33 -15.65
N SER A 242 13.12 -25.90 -16.90
CA SER A 242 13.83 -26.63 -17.95
C SER A 242 15.30 -26.80 -17.55
N ARG A 243 16.01 -27.83 -18.06
CA ARG A 243 17.45 -27.94 -17.83
C ARG A 243 18.14 -26.66 -18.32
N GLY A 244 18.68 -25.88 -17.39
CA GLY A 244 19.43 -24.66 -17.66
C GLY A 244 18.67 -23.33 -17.47
N GLY A 245 17.33 -23.30 -17.31
CA GLY A 245 16.63 -22.03 -17.10
C GLY A 245 15.10 -22.07 -17.22
N MET A 246 14.47 -20.88 -17.29
CA MET A 246 13.02 -20.71 -17.41
C MET A 246 12.63 -20.26 -18.82
N THR A 247 11.63 -20.89 -19.42
CA THR A 247 11.00 -20.41 -20.67
C THR A 247 10.43 -19.00 -20.48
N LEU A 248 10.75 -18.09 -21.41
CA LEU A 248 10.26 -16.71 -21.39
C LEU A 248 8.74 -16.66 -21.36
N GLY A 249 8.19 -15.67 -20.64
CA GLY A 249 6.75 -15.37 -20.61
C GLY A 249 5.89 -16.37 -19.84
N ARG A 250 6.45 -17.50 -19.40
CA ARG A 250 5.72 -18.59 -18.75
C ARG A 250 5.75 -18.49 -17.23
N TRP A 251 4.63 -18.82 -16.60
CA TRP A 251 4.50 -18.92 -15.14
C TRP A 251 4.90 -20.29 -14.60
N TYR A 252 5.74 -20.27 -13.56
CA TYR A 252 6.17 -21.43 -12.79
C TYR A 252 5.71 -21.27 -11.34
N PRO A 253 5.13 -22.29 -10.70
CA PRO A 253 4.80 -22.21 -9.28
C PRO A 253 6.06 -22.05 -8.44
N ALA A 254 6.03 -21.16 -7.47
CA ALA A 254 7.08 -21.08 -6.45
C ALA A 254 7.05 -22.35 -5.59
N LEU A 255 8.22 -22.92 -5.33
CA LEU A 255 8.38 -24.17 -4.59
C LEU A 255 7.79 -24.03 -3.18
N ASP A 256 6.91 -24.97 -2.80
CA ASP A 256 6.25 -25.02 -1.49
C ASP A 256 5.49 -23.74 -1.10
N ASN A 257 5.09 -22.91 -2.08
CA ASN A 257 4.33 -21.69 -1.83
C ASN A 257 3.06 -21.62 -2.71
N PRO A 258 2.01 -22.40 -2.36
CA PRO A 258 0.79 -22.47 -3.17
C PRO A 258 0.15 -21.10 -3.37
N GLY A 259 -0.26 -20.81 -4.60
CA GLY A 259 -0.82 -19.52 -5.02
C GLY A 259 0.21 -18.49 -5.50
N VAL A 260 1.51 -18.77 -5.39
CA VAL A 260 2.59 -17.90 -5.83
C VAL A 260 3.23 -18.45 -7.11
N PHE A 261 3.36 -17.60 -8.13
CA PHE A 261 3.95 -17.96 -9.42
C PHE A 261 5.04 -16.98 -9.82
N VAL A 262 6.06 -17.44 -10.52
CA VAL A 262 7.20 -16.64 -10.98
C VAL A 262 7.32 -16.75 -12.50
N SER A 263 7.65 -15.64 -13.16
CA SER A 263 7.93 -15.61 -14.60
C SER A 263 9.09 -14.66 -14.90
N LEU A 264 9.78 -14.94 -16.00
CA LEU A 264 10.82 -14.07 -16.57
C LEU A 264 10.45 -13.70 -18.01
N ILE A 265 10.77 -12.48 -18.44
CA ILE A 265 10.59 -12.04 -19.82
C ILE A 265 11.63 -10.99 -20.21
N THR A 266 11.82 -10.79 -21.52
CA THR A 266 12.47 -9.60 -22.09
C THR A 266 11.48 -8.84 -22.98
N PRO A 267 11.47 -7.51 -23.00
CA PRO A 267 10.49 -6.78 -23.81
C PRO A 267 10.59 -7.08 -25.32
N ARG A 268 11.78 -7.42 -25.84
CA ARG A 268 11.94 -7.87 -27.25
C ARG A 268 11.18 -9.14 -27.61
N ALA A 269 10.86 -9.99 -26.63
CA ALA A 269 10.17 -11.24 -26.87
C ALA A 269 8.64 -11.07 -26.99
N ILE A 270 8.12 -9.88 -26.70
CA ILE A 270 6.68 -9.58 -26.72
C ILE A 270 6.17 -9.62 -28.16
N ALA A 271 4.94 -10.13 -28.35
CA ALA A 271 4.30 -10.19 -29.66
C ALA A 271 4.28 -8.83 -30.37
N GLY A 272 4.63 -8.84 -31.66
CA GLY A 272 4.82 -7.61 -32.44
C GLY A 272 3.58 -6.73 -32.58
N ASP A 273 2.38 -7.31 -32.52
CA ASP A 273 1.11 -6.56 -32.52
C ASP A 273 0.94 -5.71 -31.25
N ILE A 274 1.39 -6.22 -30.10
CA ILE A 274 1.43 -5.44 -28.84
C ILE A 274 2.47 -4.33 -28.94
N LEU A 275 3.70 -4.66 -29.38
CA LEU A 275 4.80 -3.67 -29.45
C LEU A 275 4.48 -2.49 -30.37
N ARG A 276 3.74 -2.74 -31.46
CA ARG A 276 3.33 -1.70 -32.44
C ARG A 276 1.98 -1.02 -32.12
N SER A 277 1.27 -1.47 -31.09
CA SER A 277 -0.04 -0.89 -30.72
C SER A 277 0.09 0.52 -30.13
N ALA A 278 -0.90 1.39 -30.32
CA ALA A 278 -0.99 2.72 -29.70
C ALA A 278 0.31 3.58 -29.77
N PRO A 279 0.90 3.80 -30.96
CA PRO A 279 2.19 4.49 -31.11
C PRO A 279 2.16 5.97 -30.66
N LYS A 280 0.97 6.55 -30.48
CA LYS A 280 0.80 7.93 -29.97
C LYS A 280 0.94 8.03 -28.46
N THR A 281 0.77 6.95 -27.71
CA THR A 281 0.78 6.95 -26.23
C THR A 281 1.92 6.12 -25.64
N VAL A 282 2.49 5.19 -26.40
CA VAL A 282 3.63 4.37 -25.98
C VAL A 282 4.78 4.54 -26.97
N ALA A 283 5.98 4.85 -26.47
CA ALA A 283 7.16 5.01 -27.31
C ALA A 283 7.70 3.65 -27.79
N GLY A 284 8.41 3.66 -28.92
CA GLY A 284 9.21 2.51 -29.34
C GLY A 284 10.30 2.20 -28.31
N LEU A 285 10.65 0.93 -28.17
CA LEU A 285 11.65 0.47 -27.22
C LEU A 285 13.03 0.49 -27.87
N ASP A 286 14.03 1.02 -27.17
CA ASP A 286 15.42 0.93 -27.63
C ASP A 286 16.04 -0.46 -27.37
N ASP A 287 17.21 -0.72 -27.94
CA ASP A 287 17.90 -2.02 -27.84
C ASP A 287 18.20 -2.43 -26.39
N THR A 288 18.48 -1.44 -25.52
CA THR A 288 18.83 -1.68 -24.12
C THR A 288 17.61 -2.17 -23.34
N GLU A 289 16.55 -1.37 -23.29
CA GLU A 289 15.34 -1.77 -22.54
C GLU A 289 14.66 -2.98 -23.19
N SER A 290 14.79 -3.15 -24.50
CA SER A 290 14.31 -4.34 -25.21
C SER A 290 15.06 -5.61 -24.80
N ALA A 291 16.34 -5.52 -24.39
CA ALA A 291 17.14 -6.67 -23.93
C ALA A 291 17.01 -6.97 -22.44
N SER A 292 16.60 -5.98 -21.65
CA SER A 292 16.58 -6.05 -20.19
C SER A 292 15.69 -7.18 -19.69
N LEU A 293 16.20 -7.92 -18.70
CA LEU A 293 15.43 -8.94 -18.01
C LEU A 293 14.39 -8.31 -17.08
N VAL A 294 13.18 -8.87 -17.10
CA VAL A 294 12.09 -8.49 -16.20
C VAL A 294 11.68 -9.71 -15.39
N TYR A 295 11.65 -9.51 -14.07
CA TYR A 295 11.25 -10.50 -13.07
C TYR A 295 9.82 -10.25 -12.66
N LEU A 296 8.97 -11.27 -12.67
CA LEU A 296 7.57 -11.14 -12.24
C LEU A 296 7.21 -12.19 -11.21
N VAL A 297 6.39 -11.79 -10.25
CA VAL A 297 5.72 -12.68 -9.29
C VAL A 297 4.24 -12.40 -9.33
N ALA A 298 3.42 -13.44 -9.46
CA ALA A 298 1.97 -13.35 -9.38
C ALA A 298 1.47 -14.01 -8.10
N PHE A 299 0.53 -13.34 -7.43
CA PHE A 299 -0.17 -13.83 -6.26
C PHE A 299 -1.64 -14.04 -6.60
N ASP A 300 -2.10 -15.25 -6.39
CA ASP A 300 -3.49 -15.62 -6.55
C ASP A 300 -4.34 -15.10 -5.38
N LEU A 301 -5.18 -14.11 -5.65
CA LEU A 301 -5.96 -13.41 -4.64
C LEU A 301 -7.11 -14.25 -4.06
N GLN A 302 -7.30 -15.48 -4.52
CA GLN A 302 -8.17 -16.46 -3.84
C GLN A 302 -7.51 -17.03 -2.58
N TYR A 303 -6.17 -17.06 -2.52
CA TYR A 303 -5.43 -17.59 -1.38
C TYR A 303 -4.94 -16.52 -0.40
N PHE A 304 -4.93 -15.25 -0.83
CA PHE A 304 -4.25 -14.20 -0.10
C PHE A 304 -5.07 -12.93 0.08
N ASP A 305 -4.97 -12.38 1.28
CA ASP A 305 -5.33 -11.01 1.59
C ASP A 305 -4.14 -10.08 1.30
N LEU A 306 -4.41 -8.95 0.63
CA LEU A 306 -3.44 -7.87 0.50
C LEU A 306 -3.58 -6.89 1.67
N ASN A 307 -2.44 -6.46 2.20
CA ASN A 307 -2.36 -5.45 3.24
C ASN A 307 -1.31 -4.38 2.86
N PHE A 308 -1.45 -3.20 3.44
CA PHE A 308 -0.52 -2.08 3.30
C PHE A 308 -0.13 -1.59 4.69
N ALA A 309 1.15 -1.24 4.86
CA ALA A 309 1.66 -0.61 6.07
C ALA A 309 2.54 0.57 5.70
N MET A 310 2.37 1.68 6.41
CA MET A 310 3.29 2.81 6.30
C MET A 310 4.61 2.52 7.02
N GLY A 311 5.69 3.03 6.46
CA GLY A 311 6.97 3.06 7.13
C GLY A 311 6.95 3.97 8.35
N THR A 312 7.99 3.89 9.19
CA THR A 312 8.09 4.78 10.36
C THR A 312 8.23 6.26 9.96
N LEU A 313 8.57 6.56 8.70
CA LEU A 313 8.80 7.92 8.20
C LEU A 313 8.12 8.20 6.86
N HIS A 314 8.18 7.25 5.93
CA HIS A 314 7.71 7.43 4.56
C HIS A 314 6.46 6.58 4.26
N PRO A 315 5.55 7.10 3.43
CA PRO A 315 5.53 8.44 2.84
C PRO A 315 5.24 9.54 3.88
N LYS A 316 5.93 10.68 3.76
CA LYS A 316 5.70 11.87 4.62
C LYS A 316 4.37 12.55 4.28
N LEU A 317 3.80 13.31 5.21
CA LEU A 317 2.50 13.98 5.03
C LEU A 317 2.62 15.44 4.60
N GLY A 318 3.74 16.10 4.94
CA GLY A 318 3.98 17.51 4.63
C GLY A 318 4.16 17.81 3.13
N TRP A 319 4.45 19.09 2.85
CA TRP A 319 4.68 19.56 1.48
C TRP A 319 5.84 18.84 0.79
N SER A 320 5.64 18.53 -0.50
CA SER A 320 6.70 18.00 -1.36
C SER A 320 7.61 19.12 -1.85
N ALA A 321 8.91 18.86 -2.00
CA ALA A 321 9.83 19.81 -2.63
C ALA A 321 9.54 20.04 -4.13
N HIS A 322 8.74 19.17 -4.76
CA HIS A 322 8.31 19.32 -6.16
C HIS A 322 7.11 20.24 -6.34
N ILE A 323 6.49 20.70 -5.24
CA ILE A 323 5.32 21.58 -5.33
C ILE A 323 5.71 22.91 -5.98
N LEU A 324 4.81 23.45 -6.80
CA LEU A 324 4.97 24.81 -7.31
C LEU A 324 4.65 25.80 -6.20
N ASP A 325 5.45 26.85 -6.03
CA ASP A 325 5.25 27.86 -4.98
C ASP A 325 3.82 28.42 -4.96
N ARG A 326 3.24 28.69 -6.14
CA ARG A 326 1.86 29.17 -6.28
C ARG A 326 0.78 28.21 -5.78
N MET A 327 1.11 26.94 -5.62
CA MET A 327 0.17 25.90 -5.14
C MET A 327 0.35 25.61 -3.65
N LYS A 328 1.44 26.08 -3.04
CA LYS A 328 1.74 25.88 -1.63
C LYS A 328 1.03 26.96 -0.83
N ASP A 329 0.23 26.54 0.15
CA ASP A 329 -0.32 27.45 1.16
C ASP A 329 0.56 27.38 2.41
N ASP A 330 1.39 28.40 2.64
CA ASP A 330 2.31 28.45 3.79
C ASP A 330 1.60 28.52 5.14
N ARG A 331 0.27 28.73 5.18
CA ARG A 331 -0.53 28.63 6.41
C ARG A 331 -0.85 27.20 6.80
N LEU A 332 -0.71 26.26 5.87
CA LEU A 332 -0.97 24.84 6.09
C LEU A 332 0.35 24.09 6.28
N PRO A 333 0.42 23.15 7.24
CA PRO A 333 1.62 22.34 7.45
C PRO A 333 1.91 21.38 6.28
N GLY A 334 0.87 20.97 5.54
CA GLY A 334 0.97 20.12 4.36
C GLY A 334 -0.27 20.25 3.46
N PRO A 335 -0.30 19.57 2.31
CA PRO A 335 -1.37 19.70 1.32
C PRO A 335 -2.74 19.17 1.79
N ASP A 336 -2.75 18.34 2.83
CA ASP A 336 -3.99 17.88 3.47
C ASP A 336 -4.30 18.64 4.76
N GLY A 337 -3.54 19.70 5.08
CA GLY A 337 -3.66 20.45 6.33
C GLY A 337 -2.93 19.81 7.51
N ILE A 338 -2.16 18.73 7.27
CA ILE A 338 -1.32 18.02 8.25
C ILE A 338 0.08 17.78 7.67
N ASP A 339 1.10 17.71 8.52
CA ASP A 339 2.46 17.24 8.18
C ASP A 339 2.94 16.06 9.04
N SER A 340 2.16 15.70 10.08
CA SER A 340 2.50 14.70 11.06
C SER A 340 1.36 13.69 11.24
N PRO A 341 1.67 12.38 11.36
CA PRO A 341 0.68 11.37 11.71
C PRO A 341 0.30 11.41 13.20
N ALA A 342 0.96 12.23 14.02
CA ALA A 342 0.73 12.26 15.45
C ALA A 342 -0.74 12.62 15.79
N PRO A 343 -1.34 11.96 16.81
CA PRO A 343 -0.72 11.04 17.75
C PRO A 343 -0.69 9.56 17.28
N LEU A 344 -1.03 9.27 16.03
CA LEU A 344 -0.92 7.91 15.48
C LEU A 344 0.55 7.51 15.29
N VAL A 345 0.77 6.21 15.35
CA VAL A 345 2.09 5.60 15.36
C VAL A 345 2.23 4.65 14.18
N ASN A 346 3.18 4.96 13.30
CA ASN A 346 3.55 4.11 12.18
C ASN A 346 4.74 3.26 12.59
N THR A 347 4.58 1.94 12.52
CA THR A 347 5.57 0.99 13.04
C THR A 347 6.58 0.56 11.98
N GLY A 348 6.26 0.69 10.69
CA GLY A 348 7.10 0.17 9.60
C GLY A 348 7.37 -1.33 9.71
N LEU A 349 6.52 -2.07 10.43
CA LEU A 349 6.70 -3.47 10.78
C LEU A 349 5.35 -4.17 10.68
N ILE A 350 5.34 -5.39 10.15
CA ILE A 350 4.15 -6.23 10.13
C ILE A 350 3.74 -6.58 11.57
N GLY A 351 2.47 -6.36 11.90
CA GLY A 351 1.92 -6.67 13.22
C GLY A 351 2.04 -8.17 13.57
N PRO A 352 2.25 -8.53 14.85
CA PRO A 352 2.48 -9.92 15.27
C PRO A 352 1.40 -10.90 14.79
N GLU A 353 0.12 -10.49 14.84
CA GLU A 353 -1.01 -11.31 14.41
C GLU A 353 -0.99 -11.61 12.90
N LYS A 354 -0.40 -10.74 12.08
CA LYS A 354 -0.31 -11.00 10.63
C LYS A 354 1.00 -11.69 10.26
N ALA A 355 2.06 -11.46 11.03
CA ALA A 355 3.42 -11.93 10.76
C ALA A 355 3.52 -13.47 10.61
N HIS A 356 2.69 -14.23 11.31
CA HIS A 356 2.72 -15.69 11.23
C HIS A 356 2.11 -16.24 9.91
N ARG A 357 1.21 -15.47 9.27
CA ARG A 357 0.53 -15.82 8.01
C ARG A 357 1.07 -15.08 6.79
N THR A 358 2.01 -14.16 6.98
CA THR A 358 2.64 -13.43 5.87
C THR A 358 3.39 -14.38 4.95
N VAL A 359 3.09 -14.31 3.66
CA VAL A 359 3.74 -15.09 2.59
C VAL A 359 4.62 -14.27 1.67
N ALA A 360 4.42 -12.95 1.64
CA ALA A 360 5.27 -12.05 0.87
C ALA A 360 5.18 -10.63 1.41
N ALA A 361 6.24 -9.85 1.18
CA ALA A 361 6.24 -8.41 1.32
C ALA A 361 7.02 -7.77 0.16
N PHE A 362 6.57 -6.62 -0.29
CA PHE A 362 7.23 -5.84 -1.34
C PHE A 362 7.05 -4.33 -1.10
N THR A 363 8.00 -3.55 -1.59
CA THR A 363 8.00 -2.09 -1.41
C THR A 363 6.76 -1.42 -1.96
N GLY A 364 6.30 -0.39 -1.25
CA GLY A 364 5.10 0.36 -1.59
C GLY A 364 5.33 1.31 -2.76
N GLY A 365 5.49 2.59 -2.46
CA GLY A 365 5.52 3.62 -3.49
C GLY A 365 6.53 4.71 -3.25
N PHE A 366 6.41 5.78 -4.04
CA PHE A 366 7.31 6.92 -3.93
C PHE A 366 7.17 7.66 -2.61
N LYS A 367 8.29 8.17 -2.10
CA LYS A 367 8.30 9.19 -1.05
C LYS A 367 7.51 10.43 -1.50
N ARG A 368 6.89 11.13 -0.54
CA ARG A 368 6.23 12.44 -0.73
C ARG A 368 7.07 13.45 -1.50
N ALA A 369 8.38 13.49 -1.26
CA ALA A 369 9.31 14.39 -1.94
C ALA A 369 9.30 14.23 -3.48
N HIS A 370 8.94 13.05 -3.98
CA HIS A 370 8.83 12.75 -5.42
C HIS A 370 7.37 12.55 -5.87
N GLY A 371 6.45 12.49 -4.91
CA GLY A 371 5.05 12.14 -5.14
C GLY A 371 4.14 13.30 -5.56
N ALA A 372 4.65 14.52 -5.74
CA ALA A 372 3.89 15.65 -6.26
C ALA A 372 4.28 15.97 -7.71
N PHE A 373 3.29 16.37 -8.52
CA PHE A 373 3.50 16.71 -9.92
C PHE A 373 4.16 18.08 -10.05
N LYS A 374 5.27 18.13 -10.80
CA LYS A 374 5.97 19.37 -11.14
C LYS A 374 5.43 20.05 -12.40
N TRP A 375 4.84 19.27 -13.31
CA TRP A 375 4.41 19.72 -14.64
C TRP A 375 3.01 19.20 -15.00
N GLY A 376 2.38 19.84 -15.99
CA GLY A 376 1.05 19.46 -16.49
C GLY A 376 -0.09 19.87 -15.56
N ASP A 377 -1.31 19.48 -15.93
CA ASP A 377 -2.54 19.91 -15.25
C ASP A 377 -2.60 19.46 -13.79
N LEU A 378 -2.08 18.25 -13.50
CA LEU A 378 -2.06 17.71 -12.14
C LEU A 378 -1.18 18.54 -11.19
N ALA A 379 -0.14 19.21 -11.70
CA ALA A 379 0.68 20.12 -10.90
C ALA A 379 -0.09 21.39 -10.47
N LEU A 380 -1.20 21.71 -11.14
CA LEU A 380 -1.98 22.95 -10.94
C LEU A 380 -3.31 22.73 -10.24
N LYS A 381 -3.60 21.50 -9.86
CA LYS A 381 -4.84 21.10 -9.18
C LYS A 381 -4.53 20.56 -7.79
N ASN A 382 -5.52 20.56 -6.91
CA ASN A 382 -5.50 19.86 -5.62
C ASN A 382 -4.26 20.18 -4.76
N GLN A 383 -3.90 21.46 -4.67
CA GLN A 383 -2.70 21.93 -3.95
C GLN A 383 -1.41 21.26 -4.46
N GLY A 384 -1.33 21.09 -5.79
CA GLY A 384 -0.38 20.24 -6.47
C GLY A 384 -0.63 18.78 -6.13
N THR A 385 -1.30 18.12 -7.08
CA THR A 385 -1.68 16.71 -6.97
C THR A 385 -0.51 15.90 -6.46
N HIS A 386 -0.78 15.10 -5.43
CA HIS A 386 0.19 14.27 -4.74
C HIS A 386 -0.39 12.88 -4.50
N TYR A 387 0.48 11.91 -4.19
CA TYR A 387 0.04 10.53 -4.02
C TYR A 387 -0.63 10.31 -2.67
N GLY A 388 -1.93 10.00 -2.69
CA GLY A 388 -2.72 9.68 -1.50
C GLY A 388 -2.53 8.26 -1.00
N PHE A 389 -2.88 8.04 0.28
CA PHE A 389 -2.81 6.73 0.92
C PHE A 389 -3.62 6.65 2.22
N LEU A 390 -4.07 5.44 2.52
CA LEU A 390 -4.79 5.08 3.75
C LEU A 390 -4.37 3.69 4.24
N GLU A 391 -4.28 3.52 5.55
CA GLU A 391 -3.93 2.27 6.22
C GLU A 391 -5.00 1.94 7.27
N ASN A 392 -5.49 0.70 7.28
CA ASN A 392 -6.49 0.22 8.24
C ASN A 392 -7.72 1.14 8.37
N GLY A 393 -8.19 1.70 7.24
CA GLY A 393 -9.34 2.61 7.18
C GLY A 393 -9.06 4.04 7.66
N VAL A 394 -7.80 4.37 7.96
CA VAL A 394 -7.35 5.69 8.42
C VAL A 394 -6.69 6.43 7.26
N LEU A 395 -7.25 7.58 6.90
CA LEU A 395 -6.79 8.42 5.80
C LEU A 395 -5.62 9.31 6.23
N PHE A 396 -4.42 9.04 5.70
CA PHE A 396 -3.24 9.86 5.96
C PHE A 396 -3.01 10.93 4.90
N SER A 397 -3.40 10.66 3.66
CA SER A 397 -3.38 11.66 2.58
C SER A 397 -4.46 11.38 1.55
N ARG A 398 -5.15 12.43 1.09
CA ARG A 398 -6.33 12.29 0.24
C ARG A 398 -6.00 11.59 -1.08
N LEU A 399 -6.86 10.65 -1.49
CA LEU A 399 -6.79 10.00 -2.79
C LEU A 399 -7.20 11.01 -3.88
N GLN A 400 -6.26 11.31 -4.78
CA GLN A 400 -6.43 12.34 -5.80
C GLN A 400 -6.96 11.76 -7.12
N PRO A 401 -7.90 12.44 -7.80
CA PRO A 401 -8.35 12.04 -9.13
C PRO A 401 -7.24 11.99 -10.17
N GLY A 402 -7.37 11.08 -11.14
CA GLY A 402 -6.41 10.88 -12.23
C GLY A 402 -5.20 10.02 -11.87
N LEU A 403 -5.09 9.56 -10.61
CA LEU A 403 -3.97 8.74 -10.16
C LEU A 403 -4.32 7.27 -10.05
N SER A 404 -3.34 6.43 -10.40
CA SER A 404 -3.43 4.98 -10.18
C SER A 404 -3.50 4.66 -8.70
N THR A 405 -4.48 3.85 -8.32
CA THR A 405 -4.74 3.47 -6.94
C THR A 405 -4.83 1.95 -6.85
N LEU A 406 -3.97 1.35 -6.03
CA LEU A 406 -4.14 -0.03 -5.54
C LEU A 406 -4.87 0.05 -4.20
N TYR A 407 -6.02 -0.60 -4.08
CA TYR A 407 -6.88 -0.53 -2.91
C TYR A 407 -7.37 -1.90 -2.47
N VAL A 408 -7.77 -1.98 -1.20
CA VAL A 408 -8.36 -3.14 -0.55
C VAL A 408 -9.61 -2.68 0.17
N GLY A 409 -10.77 -3.24 -0.20
CA GLY A 409 -12.03 -3.01 0.50
C GLY A 409 -12.05 -3.67 1.88
N LYS A 410 -12.98 -3.25 2.74
CA LYS A 410 -13.23 -3.91 4.04
C LYS A 410 -13.67 -5.37 3.91
N ASP A 411 -14.17 -5.75 2.74
CA ASP A 411 -14.53 -7.12 2.34
C ASP A 411 -13.33 -7.94 1.82
N GLY A 412 -12.12 -7.38 1.85
CA GLY A 412 -10.91 -8.01 1.36
C GLY A 412 -10.73 -7.93 -0.15
N VAL A 413 -11.66 -7.32 -0.90
CA VAL A 413 -11.54 -7.20 -2.35
C VAL A 413 -10.38 -6.29 -2.71
N VAL A 414 -9.41 -6.86 -3.42
CA VAL A 414 -8.28 -6.12 -3.98
C VAL A 414 -8.66 -5.60 -5.36
N GLY A 415 -8.41 -4.31 -5.59
CA GLY A 415 -8.68 -3.66 -6.87
C GLY A 415 -7.62 -2.65 -7.25
N MET A 416 -7.58 -2.34 -8.54
CA MET A 416 -6.74 -1.28 -9.10
C MET A 416 -7.55 -0.44 -10.07
N LYS A 417 -7.43 0.90 -9.97
CA LYS A 417 -8.10 1.82 -10.91
C LYS A 417 -7.43 3.19 -10.95
N THR A 418 -7.75 3.95 -11.99
CA THR A 418 -7.56 5.41 -12.00
C THR A 418 -8.64 6.02 -11.12
N TRP A 419 -8.23 6.70 -10.05
CA TRP A 419 -9.16 7.32 -9.11
C TRP A 419 -9.95 8.45 -9.78
N ARG A 420 -11.24 8.54 -9.52
CA ARG A 420 -12.15 9.57 -10.04
C ARG A 420 -12.75 10.36 -8.90
N GLU A 421 -13.24 11.56 -9.19
CA GLU A 421 -13.97 12.38 -8.20
C GLU A 421 -15.19 11.63 -7.63
N SER A 422 -15.89 10.86 -8.48
CA SER A 422 -17.02 10.02 -8.08
C SER A 422 -16.65 8.91 -7.07
N ASP A 423 -15.37 8.58 -6.93
CA ASP A 423 -14.90 7.52 -6.05
C ASP A 423 -14.72 8.00 -4.60
N ALA A 424 -14.86 9.30 -4.33
CA ALA A 424 -14.69 9.86 -2.98
C ALA A 424 -15.55 9.15 -1.92
N GLY A 425 -16.77 8.72 -2.29
CA GLY A 425 -17.66 7.96 -1.41
C GLY A 425 -17.16 6.56 -1.05
N MET A 426 -16.21 5.99 -1.80
CA MET A 426 -15.63 4.67 -1.50
C MET A 426 -14.70 4.68 -0.29
N VAL A 427 -14.10 5.83 0.05
CA VAL A 427 -13.01 5.94 1.04
C VAL A 427 -13.39 5.33 2.40
N SER A 428 -14.62 5.56 2.86
CA SER A 428 -15.16 5.02 4.11
C SER A 428 -15.16 3.48 4.18
N GLY A 429 -15.28 2.83 3.02
CA GLY A 429 -15.32 1.38 2.88
C GLY A 429 -13.96 0.74 2.59
N LEU A 430 -12.87 1.51 2.49
CA LEU A 430 -11.54 0.99 2.18
C LEU A 430 -10.80 0.61 3.47
N ARG A 431 -10.15 -0.56 3.44
CA ARG A 431 -9.18 -0.99 4.46
C ARG A 431 -7.80 -0.41 4.16
N HIS A 432 -7.38 -0.47 2.90
CA HIS A 432 -6.09 0.07 2.44
C HIS A 432 -6.24 0.74 1.09
N ALA A 433 -5.41 1.75 0.83
CA ALA A 433 -5.20 2.29 -0.50
C ALA A 433 -3.86 3.01 -0.59
N ARG A 434 -3.25 2.95 -1.76
CA ARG A 434 -2.02 3.66 -2.06
C ARG A 434 -2.00 4.06 -3.52
N GLN A 435 -1.78 5.34 -3.77
CA GLN A 435 -1.61 5.86 -5.11
C GLN A 435 -0.16 5.90 -5.52
N ASN A 436 0.14 5.73 -6.81
CA ASN A 436 1.44 6.07 -7.39
C ASN A 436 1.25 6.50 -8.83
N GLY A 437 1.48 7.79 -9.09
CA GLY A 437 1.50 8.35 -10.43
C GLY A 437 0.22 8.09 -11.24
N VAL A 438 0.37 8.18 -12.55
CA VAL A 438 -0.68 7.92 -13.55
C VAL A 438 -0.64 6.44 -13.99
N PRO A 439 -1.70 5.91 -14.64
CA PRO A 439 -1.72 4.53 -15.14
C PRO A 439 -0.60 4.21 -16.12
N LEU A 440 -0.04 2.99 -16.01
CA LEU A 440 0.68 2.33 -17.10
C LEU A 440 -0.32 1.67 -18.05
N ILE A 441 -1.29 0.95 -17.48
CA ILE A 441 -2.46 0.42 -18.17
C ILE A 441 -3.69 0.93 -17.42
N ASP A 442 -4.59 1.57 -18.16
CA ASP A 442 -5.88 2.02 -17.66
C ASP A 442 -6.99 1.07 -18.12
N TYR A 443 -8.02 0.92 -17.28
CA TYR A 443 -9.17 0.07 -17.57
C TYR A 443 -10.43 0.91 -17.68
N ASP A 444 -11.08 0.83 -18.83
CA ASP A 444 -12.40 1.42 -19.01
C ASP A 444 -13.47 0.40 -18.56
N GLU A 445 -14.08 0.66 -17.42
CA GLU A 445 -15.18 -0.16 -16.88
C GLU A 445 -16.40 -0.25 -17.82
N THR A 446 -16.65 0.80 -18.62
CA THR A 446 -17.82 0.85 -19.52
C THR A 446 -17.54 0.03 -20.77
N ALA A 447 -16.40 0.28 -21.41
CA ALA A 447 -16.00 -0.47 -22.61
C ALA A 447 -15.49 -1.88 -22.29
N ARG A 448 -15.16 -2.14 -21.02
CA ARG A 448 -14.52 -3.36 -20.51
C ARG A 448 -13.20 -3.68 -21.20
N THR A 449 -12.44 -2.65 -21.55
CA THR A 449 -11.18 -2.74 -22.29
C THR A 449 -10.02 -2.09 -21.56
N SER A 450 -8.84 -2.70 -21.68
CA SER A 450 -7.58 -2.14 -21.18
C SER A 450 -6.82 -1.44 -22.29
N ALA A 451 -6.24 -0.28 -21.99
CA ALA A 451 -5.40 0.47 -22.91
C ALA A 451 -4.17 1.05 -22.17
N PRO A 452 -3.07 1.36 -22.88
CA PRO A 452 -1.98 2.14 -22.30
C PRO A 452 -2.49 3.46 -21.70
N GLY A 453 -1.94 3.84 -20.55
CA GLY A 453 -2.25 5.12 -19.92
C GLY A 453 -1.88 6.29 -20.84
N ALA A 454 -2.68 7.36 -20.80
CA ALA A 454 -2.58 8.48 -21.74
C ALA A 454 -1.24 9.24 -21.68
N LEU A 455 -0.52 9.13 -20.56
CA LEU A 455 0.72 9.87 -20.29
C LEU A 455 1.97 8.97 -20.29
N VAL A 456 1.87 7.71 -20.71
CA VAL A 456 2.99 6.74 -20.67
C VAL A 456 4.24 7.26 -21.39
N ASN A 457 4.10 7.84 -22.59
CA ASN A 457 5.22 8.41 -23.33
C ASN A 457 5.55 9.87 -22.98
N ASN A 458 4.87 10.46 -21.99
CA ASN A 458 5.09 11.85 -21.59
C ASN A 458 5.80 11.91 -20.23
N TRP A 459 7.13 12.03 -20.26
CA TRP A 459 7.98 12.11 -19.07
C TRP A 459 7.45 13.14 -18.05
N ALA A 460 7.35 14.40 -18.47
CA ALA A 460 7.05 15.50 -17.57
C ALA A 460 5.65 15.40 -16.95
N GLN A 461 4.61 15.23 -17.79
CA GLN A 461 3.23 15.21 -17.30
C GLN A 461 2.86 13.89 -16.62
N GLY A 462 3.48 12.77 -16.98
CA GLY A 462 3.29 11.50 -16.29
C GLY A 462 3.99 11.43 -14.92
N ASN A 463 4.71 12.48 -14.52
CA ASN A 463 5.56 12.51 -13.33
C ASN A 463 6.49 11.29 -13.25
N TRP A 464 6.98 10.82 -14.40
CA TRP A 464 7.84 9.66 -14.48
C TRP A 464 9.20 10.01 -13.90
N SER A 465 9.53 9.48 -12.72
CA SER A 465 10.85 9.74 -12.14
C SER A 465 11.97 9.12 -13.00
N GLY A 466 13.14 9.75 -13.01
CA GLY A 466 14.35 9.21 -13.63
C GLY A 466 15.29 8.57 -12.60
N SER A 467 16.41 8.04 -13.08
CA SER A 467 17.55 7.68 -12.25
C SER A 467 18.11 8.91 -11.52
N GLU A 468 19.08 8.70 -10.65
CA GLU A 468 19.85 9.78 -10.04
C GLU A 468 20.50 10.74 -11.03
N ASP A 469 20.86 10.23 -12.20
CA ASP A 469 21.42 11.00 -13.30
C ASP A 469 20.36 11.74 -14.13
N SER A 470 19.09 11.68 -13.68
CA SER A 470 17.94 12.17 -14.44
C SER A 470 17.85 11.48 -15.81
N LYS A 471 18.14 10.17 -15.89
CA LYS A 471 17.84 9.35 -17.08
C LYS A 471 16.48 8.68 -16.90
N LEU A 472 15.61 8.72 -17.90
CA LEU A 472 14.30 8.07 -17.81
C LEU A 472 14.43 6.54 -17.69
N ARG A 473 15.40 5.94 -18.38
CA ARG A 473 15.63 4.49 -18.29
C ARG A 473 16.38 4.17 -17.00
N THR A 474 15.81 3.29 -16.18
CA THR A 474 16.35 2.90 -14.86
C THR A 474 15.69 1.61 -14.37
N MET A 475 16.16 1.05 -13.25
CA MET A 475 15.49 -0.04 -12.54
C MET A 475 14.14 0.45 -11.99
N ARG A 476 13.06 -0.31 -12.20
CA ARG A 476 11.70 0.07 -11.78
C ARG A 476 10.96 -1.12 -11.18
N ALA A 477 10.03 -0.87 -10.27
CA ALA A 477 8.99 -1.83 -9.91
C ALA A 477 7.62 -1.38 -10.43
N GLY A 478 6.71 -2.34 -10.61
CA GLY A 478 5.31 -2.09 -10.94
C GLY A 478 4.41 -3.18 -10.39
N ALA A 479 3.13 -2.85 -10.28
CA ALA A 479 2.07 -3.80 -9.96
C ALA A 479 1.00 -3.79 -11.05
N GLY A 480 0.43 -4.95 -11.35
CA GLY A 480 -0.68 -5.12 -12.26
C GLY A 480 -1.72 -6.08 -11.72
N LEU A 481 -2.98 -5.86 -12.09
CA LEU A 481 -4.07 -6.78 -11.79
C LEU A 481 -4.41 -7.55 -13.06
N GLN A 482 -4.29 -8.87 -13.02
CA GLN A 482 -4.72 -9.75 -14.09
C GLN A 482 -5.99 -10.49 -13.68
N GLU A 483 -6.94 -10.62 -14.60
CA GLU A 483 -8.14 -11.43 -14.42
C GLU A 483 -8.23 -12.45 -15.54
N ASP A 484 -8.30 -13.73 -15.19
CA ASP A 484 -8.36 -14.82 -16.15
C ASP A 484 -9.12 -16.01 -15.55
N GLY A 485 -10.01 -16.63 -16.33
CA GLY A 485 -10.77 -17.80 -15.89
C GLY A 485 -11.57 -17.61 -14.59
N GLY A 486 -12.03 -16.39 -14.28
CA GLY A 486 -12.73 -16.08 -13.02
C GLY A 486 -11.82 -15.93 -11.80
N ARG A 487 -10.49 -15.97 -11.99
CA ARG A 487 -9.48 -15.77 -10.94
C ARG A 487 -8.85 -14.39 -11.10
N ARG A 488 -8.32 -13.85 -10.00
CA ARG A 488 -7.65 -12.56 -9.97
C ARG A 488 -6.25 -12.72 -9.40
N PHE A 489 -5.27 -12.14 -10.10
CA PHE A 489 -3.88 -12.21 -9.71
C PHE A 489 -3.30 -10.81 -9.56
N LEU A 490 -2.66 -10.57 -8.42
CA LEU A 490 -1.79 -9.41 -8.25
C LEU A 490 -0.40 -9.77 -8.78
N VAL A 491 0.03 -9.09 -9.82
CA VAL A 491 1.35 -9.27 -10.44
C VAL A 491 2.28 -8.15 -9.98
N TYR A 492 3.38 -8.49 -9.34
CA TYR A 492 4.50 -7.59 -9.08
C TYR A 492 5.61 -7.83 -10.10
N ALA A 493 6.19 -6.77 -10.64
CA ALA A 493 7.28 -6.86 -11.62
C ALA A 493 8.45 -5.95 -11.26
N VAL A 494 9.68 -6.46 -11.43
CA VAL A 494 10.93 -5.70 -11.33
C VAL A 494 11.60 -5.69 -12.70
N PHE A 495 11.83 -4.49 -13.20
CA PHE A 495 12.46 -4.21 -14.47
C PHE A 495 13.90 -3.79 -14.19
N SER A 496 14.89 -4.56 -14.67
CA SER A 496 16.30 -4.24 -14.40
C SER A 496 16.76 -2.93 -15.04
N SER A 497 16.15 -2.56 -16.19
CA SER A 497 16.34 -1.28 -16.86
C SER A 497 15.20 -1.01 -17.86
N ALA A 498 14.31 -0.08 -17.55
CA ALA A 498 13.11 0.20 -18.36
C ALA A 498 12.66 1.67 -18.31
N THR A 499 12.01 2.10 -19.38
CA THR A 499 11.10 3.26 -19.38
C THR A 499 9.66 2.84 -19.03
N PRO A 500 8.73 3.77 -18.75
CA PRO A 500 7.31 3.45 -18.61
C PRO A 500 6.72 2.74 -19.83
N SER A 501 7.26 2.97 -21.03
CA SER A 501 6.84 2.28 -22.25
C SER A 501 7.12 0.78 -22.17
N ALA A 502 8.35 0.38 -21.84
CA ALA A 502 8.69 -1.04 -21.66
C ALA A 502 7.85 -1.69 -20.55
N MET A 503 7.63 -1.01 -19.43
CA MET A 503 6.74 -1.50 -18.37
C MET A 503 5.33 -1.77 -18.88
N THR A 504 4.77 -0.82 -19.61
CA THR A 504 3.43 -0.92 -20.19
C THR A 504 3.34 -2.11 -21.14
N ARG A 505 4.33 -2.31 -22.01
CA ARG A 505 4.36 -3.45 -22.94
C ARG A 505 4.38 -4.79 -22.23
N VAL A 506 5.19 -4.93 -21.17
CA VAL A 506 5.25 -6.17 -20.40
C VAL A 506 3.90 -6.47 -19.76
N PHE A 507 3.29 -5.51 -19.06
CA PHE A 507 1.97 -5.73 -18.45
C PHE A 507 0.88 -6.02 -19.50
N GLN A 508 0.94 -5.41 -20.69
CA GLN A 508 0.05 -5.75 -21.81
C GLN A 508 0.27 -7.19 -22.30
N ALA A 509 1.52 -7.64 -22.39
CA ALA A 509 1.86 -8.99 -22.81
C ALA A 509 1.29 -10.04 -21.85
N TYR A 510 1.33 -9.77 -20.54
CA TYR A 510 0.68 -10.59 -19.52
C TYR A 510 -0.83 -10.36 -19.40
N GLY A 511 -1.45 -9.53 -20.24
CA GLY A 511 -2.89 -9.31 -20.21
C GLY A 511 -3.39 -8.70 -18.90
N CYS A 512 -2.57 -7.90 -18.20
CA CYS A 512 -3.03 -7.17 -17.04
C CYS A 512 -4.16 -6.21 -17.43
N ARG A 513 -5.26 -6.27 -16.68
CA ARG A 513 -6.44 -5.41 -16.83
C ARG A 513 -6.09 -3.96 -16.50
N TYR A 514 -5.29 -3.77 -15.46
CA TYR A 514 -4.79 -2.47 -14.99
C TYR A 514 -3.35 -2.62 -14.51
N ALA A 515 -2.52 -1.59 -14.63
CA ALA A 515 -1.16 -1.60 -14.09
C ALA A 515 -0.69 -0.20 -13.68
N MET A 516 0.12 -0.15 -12.64
CA MET A 516 0.73 1.07 -12.11
C MET A 516 2.20 0.88 -11.79
N MET A 517 2.93 1.99 -11.79
CA MET A 517 4.32 2.01 -11.37
C MET A 517 4.42 2.07 -9.83
N LEU A 518 5.41 1.40 -9.26
CA LEU A 518 5.79 1.47 -7.85
C LEU A 518 7.15 2.18 -7.71
N ASP A 519 7.86 2.00 -6.61
CA ASP A 519 9.16 2.64 -6.38
C ASP A 519 10.28 2.09 -7.31
N MET A 520 11.45 2.74 -7.32
CA MET A 520 12.46 2.54 -8.38
C MET A 520 13.92 2.80 -7.92
N ASN A 521 14.86 2.64 -8.85
CA ASN A 521 16.28 3.01 -8.78
C ASN A 521 17.21 2.11 -7.94
N ALA A 522 16.70 1.21 -7.09
CA ALA A 522 17.55 0.29 -6.33
C ALA A 522 16.83 -1.01 -5.98
N LEU A 523 17.61 -2.07 -5.72
CA LEU A 523 17.08 -3.35 -5.20
C LEU A 523 16.37 -3.15 -3.86
N GLU A 524 16.83 -2.21 -3.04
CA GLU A 524 16.14 -1.83 -1.80
C GLU A 524 14.72 -1.28 -2.08
N HIS A 525 14.56 -0.48 -3.13
CA HIS A 525 13.29 0.19 -3.44
C HIS A 525 12.38 -0.66 -4.32
N THR A 526 12.91 -1.72 -4.91
CA THR A 526 12.19 -2.72 -5.72
C THR A 526 12.13 -4.08 -5.03
N TYR A 527 12.34 -4.09 -3.70
CA TYR A 527 12.41 -5.29 -2.90
C TYR A 527 11.12 -6.09 -2.99
N LEU A 528 11.25 -7.40 -3.18
CA LEU A 528 10.22 -8.38 -2.92
C LEU A 528 10.86 -9.61 -2.28
N ALA A 529 10.23 -10.12 -1.22
CA ALA A 529 10.52 -11.42 -0.65
C ALA A 529 9.26 -12.25 -0.52
N VAL A 530 9.41 -13.55 -0.73
CA VAL A 530 8.42 -14.56 -0.35
C VAL A 530 8.92 -15.33 0.86
N TYR A 531 7.99 -15.69 1.72
CA TYR A 531 8.23 -16.36 2.97
C TYR A 531 7.59 -17.74 2.95
N ARG A 532 8.34 -18.72 3.44
CA ARG A 532 7.87 -20.08 3.66
C ARG A 532 8.15 -20.44 5.11
N ARG A 533 7.12 -20.89 5.83
CA ARG A 533 7.28 -21.42 7.18
C ARG A 533 7.27 -22.95 7.15
N ARG A 534 8.16 -23.56 7.93
CA ARG A 534 8.16 -25.00 8.20
C ARG A 534 8.39 -25.21 9.69
N GLY A 535 7.31 -25.42 10.44
CA GLY A 535 7.35 -25.33 11.89
C GLY A 535 7.72 -23.90 12.34
N GLU A 536 8.69 -23.79 13.23
CA GLU A 536 9.21 -22.51 13.72
C GLU A 536 10.17 -21.82 12.72
N ASP A 537 10.68 -22.56 11.73
CA ASP A 537 11.65 -22.02 10.78
C ASP A 537 10.96 -21.15 9.72
N LEU A 538 11.54 -19.97 9.50
CA LEU A 538 11.16 -19.04 8.46
C LEU A 538 12.22 -19.02 7.36
N PHE A 539 11.87 -19.52 6.19
CA PHE A 539 12.67 -19.42 4.98
C PHE A 539 12.26 -18.16 4.21
N THR A 540 13.25 -17.35 3.85
CA THR A 540 13.05 -16.14 3.04
C THR A 540 13.72 -16.33 1.69
N GLN A 541 12.99 -16.03 0.62
CA GLN A 541 13.51 -16.03 -0.75
C GLN A 541 13.19 -14.68 -1.38
N ASN A 542 14.22 -13.90 -1.69
CA ASN A 542 14.03 -12.63 -2.39
C ASN A 542 13.88 -12.86 -3.90
N LEU A 543 13.10 -12.03 -4.59
CA LEU A 543 12.88 -12.16 -6.04
C LEU A 543 14.21 -12.16 -6.81
N ILE A 544 15.06 -11.19 -6.50
CA ILE A 544 16.43 -11.10 -7.02
C ILE A 544 17.38 -11.33 -5.85
N LYS A 545 18.37 -12.22 -5.99
CA LYS A 545 19.28 -12.61 -4.90
C LYS A 545 19.93 -11.41 -4.19
N GLY A 546 20.30 -10.36 -4.92
CA GLY A 546 20.93 -9.16 -4.37
C GLY A 546 20.03 -8.35 -3.42
N MET A 547 18.71 -8.56 -3.41
CA MET A 547 17.81 -7.92 -2.45
C MET A 547 18.03 -8.41 -1.01
N ARG A 548 18.71 -9.54 -0.82
CA ARG A 548 19.09 -10.05 0.50
C ARG A 548 19.97 -9.07 1.29
N GLU A 549 20.70 -8.20 0.60
CA GLU A 549 21.64 -7.25 1.24
C GLU A 549 20.95 -6.20 2.13
N VAL A 550 19.62 -6.02 1.99
CA VAL A 550 18.84 -5.11 2.85
C VAL A 550 18.07 -5.83 3.96
N ASP A 551 18.18 -7.17 4.01
CA ASP A 551 17.76 -7.95 5.16
C ASP A 551 18.88 -7.96 6.23
N LYS A 552 18.56 -8.32 7.48
CA LYS A 552 19.52 -8.28 8.60
C LYS A 552 19.89 -9.67 9.09
N THR A 553 20.95 -9.72 9.87
CA THR A 553 21.27 -10.86 10.73
C THR A 553 21.33 -10.38 12.16
N ALA A 554 20.64 -11.06 13.08
CA ALA A 554 20.69 -10.81 14.52
C ALA A 554 20.88 -12.14 15.23
N ASP A 555 21.84 -12.22 16.15
CA ASP A 555 22.18 -13.45 16.90
C ASP A 555 22.40 -14.68 16.00
N GLY A 556 23.06 -14.46 14.85
CA GLY A 556 23.31 -15.50 13.85
C GLY A 556 22.08 -15.96 13.06
N LYS A 557 20.90 -15.36 13.31
CA LYS A 557 19.64 -15.66 12.61
C LYS A 557 19.33 -14.62 11.56
N TYR A 558 18.80 -15.09 10.43
CA TYR A 558 18.30 -14.23 9.37
C TYR A 558 17.05 -13.48 9.83
N VAL A 559 17.03 -12.16 9.60
CA VAL A 559 15.93 -11.27 9.98
C VAL A 559 15.44 -10.55 8.73
N PRO A 560 14.32 -10.98 8.13
CA PRO A 560 13.80 -10.36 6.91
C PRO A 560 13.27 -8.95 7.18
N ARG A 561 13.51 -8.05 6.22
CA ARG A 561 12.95 -6.70 6.17
C ARG A 561 11.42 -6.74 6.24
N PHE A 562 10.83 -5.71 6.86
CA PHE A 562 9.39 -5.53 7.13
C PHE A 562 8.76 -6.51 8.12
N LEU A 563 9.30 -7.72 8.26
CA LEU A 563 8.74 -8.75 9.14
C LEU A 563 9.51 -8.86 10.46
N GLY A 564 10.84 -8.73 10.44
CA GLY A 564 11.69 -8.91 11.62
C GLY A 564 12.22 -7.60 12.22
N PHE A 565 12.15 -6.48 11.50
CA PHE A 565 12.52 -5.17 12.04
C PHE A 565 11.75 -4.01 11.35
N PRO A 566 11.52 -2.90 12.07
CA PRO A 566 10.89 -1.68 11.52
C PRO A 566 11.66 -1.09 10.34
N ASP A 567 10.94 -0.64 9.32
CA ASP A 567 11.48 0.03 8.15
C ASP A 567 10.98 1.48 8.02
N ASN A 568 11.79 2.37 7.44
CA ASN A 568 11.38 3.74 7.21
C ASN A 568 10.39 3.88 6.04
N ARG A 569 10.32 2.93 5.10
CA ARG A 569 9.46 2.98 3.91
C ARG A 569 8.19 2.16 4.07
N ASP A 570 7.17 2.58 3.32
CA ASP A 570 5.91 1.87 3.19
C ASP A 570 6.05 0.62 2.31
N PHE A 571 5.20 -0.36 2.57
CA PHE A 571 5.22 -1.64 1.89
C PHE A 571 3.84 -2.28 1.85
N PHE A 572 3.67 -3.15 0.88
CA PHE A 572 2.58 -4.10 0.83
C PHE A 572 3.03 -5.46 1.32
N TYR A 573 2.10 -6.23 1.86
CA TYR A 573 2.35 -7.61 2.25
C TYR A 573 1.10 -8.46 2.05
N LEU A 574 1.32 -9.73 1.74
CA LEU A 574 0.26 -10.71 1.53
C LEU A 574 0.22 -11.69 2.69
N THR A 575 -0.97 -11.99 3.17
CA THR A 575 -1.24 -12.98 4.21
C THR A 575 -2.13 -14.08 3.66
N ARG A 576 -1.90 -15.35 4.03
CA ARG A 576 -2.83 -16.45 3.67
C ARG A 576 -4.20 -16.18 4.26
N ILE A 577 -5.27 -16.42 3.50
CA ILE A 577 -6.65 -16.38 4.00
C ILE A 577 -6.94 -17.69 4.75
N ASP A 578 -7.50 -17.60 5.95
CA ASP A 578 -8.00 -18.76 6.70
C ASP A 578 -9.37 -19.14 6.14
N ARG A 579 -9.40 -19.80 4.98
CA ARG A 579 -10.63 -20.46 4.53
C ARG A 579 -10.56 -21.94 4.89
N ASP A 580 -11.65 -22.47 5.45
CA ASP A 580 -11.91 -23.91 5.34
C ASP A 580 -12.04 -24.20 3.84
N PRO A 581 -11.16 -25.01 3.23
CA PRO A 581 -11.20 -25.31 1.79
C PRO A 581 -12.50 -25.99 1.33
N ARG A 582 -13.43 -26.29 2.25
CA ARG A 582 -14.74 -26.90 1.99
C ARG A 582 -15.90 -25.91 1.87
N LYS A 583 -15.69 -24.60 1.98
CA LYS A 583 -16.75 -23.61 1.74
C LYS A 583 -16.35 -22.68 0.56
N PRO A 584 -17.11 -22.71 -0.56
CA PRO A 584 -16.86 -21.85 -1.71
C PRO A 584 -16.99 -20.36 -1.40
#